data_AF-A0A1E7WD43-F1
#
_entry.id   AF-A0A1E7WD43-F1
#
_cell.length_a   1.000
_cell.length_b   1.000
_cell.length_c   1.000
_cell.angle_alpha   90.00
_cell.angle_beta   90.00
_cell.angle_gamma   90.00
#
_symmetry.space_group_name_H-M   'P 1'
#
loop_
_entity.id
_entity.type
_entity.pdbx_description
1 polymer ?
#
loop_
_entity_poly.entity_id
_entity_poly.type
_entity_poly.pdbx_seq_one_letter_code
_entity_poly.pdbx_strand_id
1 'polypeptide(L)'
;MKLLYSRAPRVLMGALLLQLAVVVNHAAAAEQCAAAVVASVKTTVEVGEAGQPDGQDGVRIGDLVSATCKVWPHDRKVLLAALVFETEVEDGKHLVVATVDAATNRVLARYGNSVGEDAATAFGPNSIVIDSAPYQLAPAVRAFGIRFTSSARGASCPDGIWKDELTLFVPRGQFLLPVLQGVAMSRSEAREGCFGGSSPTLIYDEAKLAIAIDKAVSHGYADLLVNARIVRSEPGKDIVGKASAERAVLRFDGQQYRPIKQKPWWLLLHSLEE
;
A
#
# COMPACT_ATOMS: atom_id res chain seq x y z
N MET A 1 57.79 14.22 72.60
CA MET A 1 58.39 14.56 71.29
C MET A 1 57.42 14.10 70.22
N LYS A 2 57.05 14.97 69.29
CA LYS A 2 55.97 14.83 68.30
C LYS A 2 55.95 13.47 67.60
N LEU A 3 54.75 13.01 67.25
CA LEU A 3 54.30 12.23 66.08
C LEU A 3 53.05 11.44 66.54
N LEU A 4 51.89 11.37 65.88
CA LEU A 4 51.26 12.06 64.76
C LEU A 4 49.77 11.62 64.85
N TYR A 5 48.87 12.54 64.53
CA TYR A 5 47.40 12.43 64.51
C TYR A 5 46.86 11.14 63.84
N SER A 6 45.95 10.43 64.50
CA SER A 6 45.08 9.40 63.90
C SER A 6 43.70 9.46 64.55
N ARG A 7 42.69 9.88 63.79
CA ARG A 7 41.38 9.21 63.60
C ARG A 7 40.35 10.12 62.91
N ALA A 8 39.88 9.60 61.77
CA ALA A 8 38.54 9.67 61.16
C ALA A 8 37.86 11.02 60.87
N PRO A 9 37.52 11.26 59.59
CA PRO A 9 36.34 12.02 59.23
C PRO A 9 35.27 11.12 58.57
N ARG A 10 34.08 11.20 59.17
CA ARG A 10 32.75 11.35 58.56
C ARG A 10 32.49 10.66 57.21
N VAL A 11 31.68 9.59 57.27
CA VAL A 11 30.89 9.07 56.16
C VAL A 11 29.86 10.13 55.76
N LEU A 12 29.95 10.66 54.53
CA LEU A 12 28.86 11.38 53.87
C LEU A 12 28.39 10.49 52.71
N MET A 13 27.21 9.91 52.86
CA MET A 13 26.57 9.06 51.85
C MET A 13 25.90 9.99 50.83
N GLY A 14 26.61 10.32 49.76
CA GLY A 14 26.07 11.09 48.63
C GLY A 14 25.33 10.17 47.67
N ALA A 15 24.00 10.24 47.67
CA ALA A 15 23.14 9.53 46.72
C ALA A 15 23.27 10.15 45.31
N LEU A 16 23.92 9.42 44.40
CA LEU A 16 24.01 9.80 42.99
C LEU A 16 22.80 9.23 42.23
N LEU A 17 21.73 10.03 42.11
CA LEU A 17 20.58 9.74 41.24
C LEU A 17 20.99 10.04 39.79
N LEU A 18 21.40 8.99 39.07
CA LEU A 18 21.65 9.03 37.64
C LEU A 18 20.30 9.12 36.91
N GLN A 19 19.87 10.33 36.54
CA GLN A 19 18.71 10.51 35.68
C GLN A 19 19.05 10.03 34.26
N LEU A 20 18.54 8.86 33.88
CA LEU A 20 18.48 8.47 32.48
C LEU A 20 17.51 9.42 31.76
N ALA A 21 18.05 10.37 31.01
CA ALA A 21 17.30 11.08 29.99
C ALA A 21 16.91 10.06 28.91
N VAL A 22 15.63 9.68 28.87
CA VAL A 22 15.07 8.87 27.78
C VAL A 22 15.08 9.76 26.54
N VAL A 23 16.04 9.52 25.64
CA VAL A 23 16.02 10.08 24.30
C VAL A 23 14.92 9.33 23.53
N VAL A 24 13.75 9.94 23.41
CA VAL A 24 12.67 9.41 22.58
C VAL A 24 13.07 9.63 21.12
N ASN A 25 13.70 8.63 20.51
CA ASN A 25 13.85 8.54 19.07
C ASN A 25 12.45 8.56 18.44
N HIS A 26 12.08 9.65 17.77
CA HIS A 26 10.88 9.71 16.93
C HIS A 26 11.13 8.91 15.64
N ALA A 27 11.05 7.59 15.75
CA ALA A 27 11.01 6.69 14.61
C ALA A 27 9.58 6.62 14.07
N ALA A 28 9.42 6.85 12.76
CA ALA A 28 8.19 6.73 11.95
C ALA A 28 6.96 7.45 12.53
N ALA A 29 6.62 8.62 11.97
CA ALA A 29 5.30 9.21 12.15
C ALA A 29 4.24 8.12 11.87
N ALA A 30 3.39 7.86 12.88
CA ALA A 30 2.51 6.70 12.91
C ALA A 30 1.76 6.55 11.58
N GLU A 31 1.86 5.36 10.98
CA GLU A 31 1.10 4.92 9.80
C GLU A 31 -0.39 4.68 10.14
N GLN A 32 -0.88 5.37 11.16
CA GLN A 32 -2.20 5.26 11.75
C GLN A 32 -2.93 6.58 11.54
N CYS A 33 -4.20 6.49 11.18
CA CYS A 33 -5.03 7.67 11.00
C CYS A 33 -5.47 8.26 12.34
N ALA A 34 -5.38 9.57 12.48
CA ALA A 34 -6.02 10.28 13.58
C ALA A 34 -7.54 10.10 13.51
N ALA A 35 -8.22 9.95 14.64
CA ALA A 35 -9.66 9.73 14.70
C ALA A 35 -10.47 10.82 13.97
N ALA A 36 -10.00 12.07 14.02
CA ALA A 36 -10.63 13.18 13.28
C ALA A 36 -10.59 12.96 11.76
N VAL A 37 -9.49 12.44 11.21
CA VAL A 37 -9.37 12.12 9.78
C VAL A 37 -10.34 11.00 9.40
N VAL A 38 -10.38 9.94 10.19
CA VAL A 38 -11.33 8.81 9.98
C VAL A 38 -12.77 9.32 9.97
N ALA A 39 -13.14 10.15 10.95
CA ALA A 39 -14.46 10.73 11.06
C ALA A 39 -14.80 11.63 9.86
N SER A 40 -13.88 12.53 9.46
CA SER A 40 -14.08 13.40 8.30
C SER A 40 -14.27 12.61 7.01
N VAL A 41 -13.46 11.57 6.77
CA VAL A 41 -13.62 10.73 5.57
C VAL A 41 -14.94 9.96 5.61
N LYS A 42 -15.29 9.34 6.76
CA LYS A 42 -16.56 8.62 6.91
C LYS A 42 -17.76 9.52 6.61
N THR A 43 -17.80 10.73 7.16
CA THR A 43 -18.87 11.68 6.89
C THR A 43 -18.97 12.06 5.41
N THR A 44 -17.86 12.27 4.71
CA THR A 44 -17.91 12.61 3.27
C THR A 44 -18.48 11.50 2.39
N VAL A 45 -18.26 10.23 2.77
CA VAL A 45 -18.80 9.07 2.05
C VAL A 45 -20.31 8.97 2.22
N GLU A 46 -20.78 9.12 3.46
CA GLU A 46 -22.20 9.00 3.81
C GLU A 46 -23.06 10.16 3.27
N VAL A 47 -22.49 11.37 3.21
CA VAL A 47 -23.19 12.54 2.65
C VAL A 47 -23.28 12.46 1.13
N GLY A 48 -22.26 11.88 0.48
CA GLY A 48 -22.14 11.78 -0.98
C GLY A 48 -21.86 13.14 -1.66
N GLU A 49 -21.12 13.13 -2.77
CA GLU A 49 -20.90 14.33 -3.59
C GLU A 49 -21.33 14.06 -5.03
N ALA A 50 -22.22 14.89 -5.57
CA ALA A 50 -22.73 14.71 -6.93
C ALA A 50 -21.58 14.81 -7.97
N GLY A 51 -21.44 13.80 -8.83
CA GLY A 51 -20.54 13.83 -9.99
C GLY A 51 -19.26 12.98 -9.89
N GLN A 52 -19.16 12.08 -8.91
CA GLN A 52 -18.06 11.09 -8.83
C GLN A 52 -18.04 10.18 -10.08
N PRO A 53 -16.88 9.94 -10.73
CA PRO A 53 -16.81 9.12 -11.94
C PRO A 53 -17.20 7.64 -11.79
N ASP A 54 -17.18 7.07 -10.58
CA ASP A 54 -17.50 5.64 -10.34
C ASP A 54 -18.84 5.38 -9.64
N GLY A 55 -19.57 6.44 -9.26
CA GLY A 55 -20.96 6.33 -8.82
C GLY A 55 -21.24 5.65 -7.46
N GLN A 56 -20.25 5.45 -6.58
CA GLN A 56 -20.47 4.75 -5.30
C GLN A 56 -20.53 5.65 -4.06
N ASP A 57 -21.24 6.78 -4.18
CA ASP A 57 -21.50 7.70 -3.07
C ASP A 57 -22.82 7.41 -2.34
N GLY A 58 -22.92 7.81 -1.07
CA GLY A 58 -24.12 7.57 -0.26
C GLY A 58 -24.24 6.12 0.23
N VAL A 59 -23.14 5.36 0.19
CA VAL A 59 -23.05 4.02 0.77
C VAL A 59 -23.08 4.13 2.29
N ARG A 60 -23.91 3.30 2.94
CA ARG A 60 -23.94 3.19 4.40
C ARG A 60 -22.78 2.32 4.84
N ILE A 61 -21.83 2.94 5.53
CA ILE A 61 -20.59 2.30 5.97
C ILE A 61 -20.58 2.07 7.48
N GLY A 62 -20.15 0.87 7.87
CA GLY A 62 -20.11 0.38 9.24
C GLY A 62 -18.79 0.69 9.93
N ASP A 63 -18.25 -0.32 10.59
CA ASP A 63 -17.02 -0.25 11.37
C ASP A 63 -15.78 -0.13 10.48
N LEU A 64 -14.74 0.47 11.03
CA LEU A 64 -13.45 0.57 10.37
C LEU A 64 -12.71 -0.76 10.43
N VAL A 65 -12.34 -1.30 9.27
CA VAL A 65 -11.61 -2.56 9.13
C VAL A 65 -10.10 -2.32 9.07
N SER A 66 -9.68 -1.38 8.22
CA SER A 66 -8.27 -1.04 8.02
C SER A 66 -8.13 0.46 7.77
N ALA A 67 -7.06 1.07 8.27
CA ALA A 67 -6.74 2.45 7.99
C ALA A 67 -5.23 2.68 7.99
N THR A 68 -4.76 3.40 6.98
CA THR A 68 -3.40 3.91 6.90
C THR A 68 -3.42 5.37 6.50
N CYS A 69 -2.58 6.16 7.17
CA CYS A 69 -2.42 7.58 6.89
C CYS A 69 -0.94 7.94 6.81
N LYS A 70 -0.61 8.84 5.89
CA LYS A 70 0.78 9.26 5.67
C LYS A 70 0.84 10.68 5.11
N VAL A 71 1.71 11.52 5.67
CA VAL A 71 1.96 12.85 5.09
C VAL A 71 2.56 12.68 3.69
N TRP A 72 2.02 13.39 2.70
CA TRP A 72 2.51 13.29 1.34
C TRP A 72 3.91 13.90 1.24
N PRO A 73 4.96 13.15 0.84
CA PRO A 73 6.32 13.70 0.85
C PRO A 73 6.54 14.91 -0.09
N HIS A 74 5.68 15.08 -1.10
CA HIS A 74 5.77 16.18 -2.06
C HIS A 74 5.04 17.46 -1.59
N ASP A 75 4.00 17.31 -0.77
CA ASP A 75 3.28 18.43 -0.18
C ASP A 75 2.88 18.09 1.26
N ARG A 76 3.63 18.63 2.22
CA ARG A 76 3.40 18.36 3.65
C ARG A 76 2.08 18.91 4.18
N LYS A 77 1.38 19.75 3.42
CA LYS A 77 0.03 20.23 3.75
C LYS A 77 -1.04 19.17 3.43
N VAL A 78 -0.68 18.12 2.70
CA VAL A 78 -1.58 17.03 2.33
C VAL A 78 -1.23 15.76 3.10
N LEU A 79 -2.24 15.18 3.70
CA LEU A 79 -2.23 13.84 4.26
C LEU A 79 -2.91 12.89 3.26
N LEU A 80 -2.23 11.80 2.93
CA LEU A 80 -2.81 10.67 2.21
C LEU A 80 -3.49 9.75 3.22
N ALA A 81 -4.70 9.29 2.90
CA ALA A 81 -5.45 8.36 3.72
C ALA A 81 -6.04 7.25 2.85
N ALA A 82 -5.99 6.02 3.33
CA ALA A 82 -6.73 4.91 2.77
C ALA A 82 -7.42 4.16 3.91
N LEU A 83 -8.73 4.02 3.81
CA LEU A 83 -9.58 3.44 4.83
C LEU A 83 -10.51 2.41 4.21
N VAL A 84 -10.77 1.33 4.93
CA VAL A 84 -11.71 0.29 4.54
C VAL A 84 -12.74 0.16 5.63
N PHE A 85 -14.01 0.20 5.24
CA PHE A 85 -15.15 0.07 6.13
C PHE A 85 -15.95 -1.20 5.80
N GLU A 86 -16.62 -1.74 6.82
CA GLU A 86 -17.71 -2.67 6.61
C GLU A 86 -18.87 -1.99 5.86
N THR A 87 -19.70 -2.79 5.19
CA THR A 87 -20.96 -2.33 4.59
C THR A 87 -22.13 -3.12 5.15
N GLU A 88 -23.35 -2.73 4.80
CA GLU A 88 -24.56 -3.51 5.12
C GLU A 88 -24.68 -4.80 4.29
N VAL A 89 -23.88 -4.95 3.22
CA VAL A 89 -23.85 -6.14 2.37
C VAL A 89 -22.95 -7.18 3.03
N GLU A 90 -23.42 -8.43 3.15
CA GLU A 90 -22.61 -9.55 3.61
C GLU A 90 -21.35 -9.69 2.75
N ASP A 91 -20.20 -9.87 3.40
CA ASP A 91 -18.88 -9.87 2.76
C ASP A 91 -18.53 -8.58 1.98
N GLY A 92 -19.35 -7.52 2.09
CA GLY A 92 -19.13 -6.26 1.40
C GLY A 92 -18.24 -5.31 2.20
N LYS A 93 -17.20 -4.81 1.54
CA LYS A 93 -16.29 -3.79 2.07
C LYS A 93 -16.35 -2.52 1.22
N HIS A 94 -16.08 -1.37 1.81
CA HIS A 94 -15.97 -0.11 1.09
C HIS A 94 -14.60 0.53 1.32
N LEU A 95 -13.77 0.55 0.28
CA LEU A 95 -12.47 1.21 0.24
C LEU A 95 -12.67 2.69 -0.08
N VAL A 96 -12.04 3.55 0.72
CA VAL A 96 -11.98 4.99 0.49
C VAL A 96 -10.53 5.42 0.49
N VAL A 97 -10.12 6.05 -0.61
CA VAL A 97 -8.82 6.71 -0.72
C VAL A 97 -9.06 8.21 -0.73
N ALA A 98 -8.30 8.96 0.05
CA ALA A 98 -8.48 10.39 0.20
C ALA A 98 -7.16 11.14 0.29
N THR A 99 -7.18 12.37 -0.20
CA THR A 99 -6.25 13.42 0.19
C THR A 99 -6.96 14.33 1.16
N VAL A 100 -6.26 14.72 2.23
CA VAL A 100 -6.83 15.46 3.36
C VAL A 100 -5.92 16.63 3.68
N ASP A 101 -6.49 17.79 3.98
CA ASP A 101 -5.74 18.94 4.48
C ASP A 101 -5.20 18.62 5.87
N ALA A 102 -3.87 18.60 6.00
CA ALA A 102 -3.19 18.14 7.21
C ALA A 102 -3.39 19.06 8.43
N ALA A 103 -3.84 20.31 8.22
CA ALA A 103 -4.07 21.26 9.31
C ALA A 103 -5.52 21.22 9.81
N THR A 104 -6.47 21.00 8.90
CA THR A 104 -7.91 21.10 9.18
C THR A 104 -8.65 19.76 9.19
N ASN A 105 -8.00 18.68 8.74
CA ASN A 105 -8.60 17.35 8.50
C ASN A 105 -9.72 17.34 7.45
N ARG A 106 -9.84 18.41 6.65
CA ARG A 106 -10.83 18.49 5.58
C ARG A 106 -10.41 17.61 4.40
N VAL A 107 -11.31 16.75 3.91
CA VAL A 107 -11.10 15.99 2.67
C VAL A 107 -10.98 16.95 1.49
N LEU A 108 -9.90 16.81 0.72
CA LEU A 108 -9.60 17.63 -0.46
C LEU A 108 -10.04 16.95 -1.75
N ALA A 109 -9.77 15.65 -1.85
CA ALA A 109 -10.21 14.81 -2.96
C ALA A 109 -10.32 13.35 -2.51
N ARG A 110 -11.21 12.58 -3.13
CA ARG A 110 -11.40 11.16 -2.78
C ARG A 110 -11.77 10.25 -3.95
N TYR A 111 -11.62 8.96 -3.70
CA TYR A 111 -12.08 7.83 -4.49
C TYR A 111 -12.75 6.82 -3.55
N GLY A 112 -13.86 6.23 -3.97
CA GLY A 112 -14.59 5.21 -3.22
C GLY A 112 -14.86 3.99 -4.09
N ASN A 113 -14.76 2.78 -3.54
CA ASN A 113 -15.08 1.56 -4.26
C ASN A 113 -15.52 0.46 -3.29
N SER A 114 -16.70 -0.11 -3.53
CA SER A 114 -17.21 -1.27 -2.81
C SER A 114 -16.74 -2.55 -3.45
N VAL A 115 -16.16 -3.42 -2.64
CA VAL A 115 -15.58 -4.70 -3.04
C VAL A 115 -16.25 -5.80 -2.23
N GLY A 116 -16.68 -6.86 -2.90
CA GLY A 116 -17.10 -8.10 -2.23
C GLY A 116 -15.87 -8.95 -1.89
N GLU A 117 -15.86 -9.49 -0.68
CA GLU A 117 -14.86 -10.47 -0.27
C GLU A 117 -15.22 -11.86 -0.83
N ASP A 118 -14.18 -12.65 -1.09
CA ASP A 118 -14.30 -14.01 -1.59
C ASP A 118 -13.08 -14.87 -1.16
N ALA A 119 -12.92 -16.04 -1.76
CA ALA A 119 -11.83 -16.96 -1.44
C ALA A 119 -10.43 -16.38 -1.72
N ALA A 120 -10.30 -15.39 -2.59
CA ALA A 120 -9.06 -14.73 -2.96
C ALA A 120 -8.92 -13.32 -2.37
N THR A 121 -10.02 -12.64 -2.06
CA THR A 121 -10.07 -11.24 -1.61
C THR A 121 -10.66 -11.14 -0.22
N ALA A 122 -9.89 -10.69 0.75
CA ALA A 122 -10.40 -10.26 2.05
C ALA A 122 -9.56 -9.11 2.61
N PHE A 123 -10.19 -8.28 3.43
CA PHE A 123 -9.61 -7.13 4.09
C PHE A 123 -9.44 -7.42 5.57
N GLY A 124 -8.20 -7.33 6.04
CA GLY A 124 -7.84 -7.33 7.45
C GLY A 124 -7.25 -5.98 7.88
N PRO A 125 -6.90 -5.84 9.17
CA PRO A 125 -6.40 -4.58 9.73
C PRO A 125 -5.22 -3.96 9.00
N ASN A 126 -4.37 -4.78 8.38
CA ASN A 126 -3.13 -4.37 7.71
C ASN A 126 -3.16 -4.62 6.20
N SER A 127 -4.34 -4.77 5.60
CA SER A 127 -4.46 -5.09 4.18
C SER A 127 -4.11 -3.94 3.25
N ILE A 128 -4.03 -2.70 3.74
CA ILE A 128 -3.78 -1.52 2.91
C ILE A 128 -2.56 -0.74 3.41
N VAL A 129 -1.70 -0.35 2.46
CA VAL A 129 -0.49 0.46 2.70
C VAL A 129 -0.39 1.59 1.67
N ILE A 130 0.12 2.76 2.08
CA ILE A 130 0.37 3.89 1.17
C ILE A 130 1.76 3.77 0.54
N ASP A 131 1.79 3.64 -0.79
CA ASP A 131 2.98 3.74 -1.61
C ASP A 131 3.21 5.19 -2.05
N SER A 132 4.21 5.84 -1.45
CA SER A 132 4.58 7.23 -1.75
C SER A 132 5.82 7.35 -2.64
N ALA A 133 6.13 6.33 -3.44
CA ALA A 133 7.23 6.38 -4.41
C ALA A 133 7.03 7.54 -5.41
N PRO A 134 8.12 8.01 -6.08
CA PRO A 134 8.08 9.24 -6.85
C PRO A 134 7.44 9.08 -8.24
N TYR A 135 6.13 8.81 -8.28
CA TYR A 135 5.35 8.67 -9.52
C TYR A 135 5.03 10.03 -10.17
N GLN A 136 6.05 10.72 -10.69
CA GLN A 136 5.89 11.96 -11.44
C GLN A 136 5.42 11.66 -12.87
N LEU A 137 4.11 11.70 -13.12
CA LEU A 137 3.53 11.31 -14.40
C LEU A 137 3.60 12.45 -15.44
N ALA A 138 3.49 13.71 -15.01
CA ALA A 138 3.69 14.88 -15.85
C ALA A 138 4.26 16.03 -15.00
N PRO A 139 4.75 17.15 -15.56
CA PRO A 139 5.37 18.23 -14.76
C PRO A 139 4.53 18.73 -13.58
N ALA A 140 3.21 18.78 -13.74
CA ALA A 140 2.26 19.20 -12.70
C ALA A 140 1.42 18.05 -12.12
N VAL A 141 1.69 16.80 -12.51
CA VAL A 141 0.89 15.63 -12.12
C VAL A 141 1.77 14.60 -11.44
N ARG A 142 1.50 14.41 -10.16
CA ARG A 142 2.15 13.37 -9.35
C ARG A 142 1.10 12.43 -8.79
N ALA A 143 1.31 11.14 -9.04
CA ALA A 143 0.49 10.10 -8.45
C ALA A 143 1.04 9.65 -7.10
N PHE A 144 0.19 8.97 -6.33
CA PHE A 144 0.57 8.14 -5.20
C PHE A 144 -0.14 6.79 -5.34
N GLY A 145 0.41 5.76 -4.71
CA GLY A 145 -0.10 4.41 -4.77
C GLY A 145 -0.78 3.97 -3.49
N ILE A 146 -1.74 3.06 -3.64
CA ILE A 146 -2.27 2.23 -2.57
C ILE A 146 -1.91 0.78 -2.91
N ARG A 147 -1.32 0.09 -1.94
CA ARG A 147 -0.98 -1.33 -2.02
C ARG A 147 -1.97 -2.15 -1.21
N PHE A 148 -2.61 -3.10 -1.85
CA PHE A 148 -3.53 -4.04 -1.24
C PHE A 148 -2.90 -5.42 -1.09
N THR A 149 -2.97 -5.98 0.12
CA THR A 149 -2.65 -7.37 0.38
C THR A 149 -3.86 -8.04 1.01
N SER A 150 -4.41 -9.01 0.28
CA SER A 150 -5.53 -9.82 0.76
C SER A 150 -5.17 -10.59 2.03
N SER A 151 -6.08 -10.61 3.00
CA SER A 151 -6.01 -11.46 4.19
C SER A 151 -6.77 -12.78 4.02
N ALA A 152 -7.28 -13.07 2.82
CA ALA A 152 -8.01 -14.29 2.55
C ALA A 152 -7.10 -15.51 2.77
N ARG A 153 -7.69 -16.63 3.18
CA ARG A 153 -6.96 -17.90 3.35
C ARG A 153 -6.43 -18.44 2.02
N GLY A 154 -7.03 -18.01 0.90
CA GLY A 154 -6.74 -18.53 -0.42
C GLY A 154 -7.36 -19.91 -0.66
N ALA A 155 -7.28 -20.36 -1.90
CA ALA A 155 -7.64 -21.72 -2.28
C ALA A 155 -6.64 -22.74 -1.70
N SER A 156 -7.07 -24.00 -1.55
CA SER A 156 -6.24 -25.06 -0.94
C SER A 156 -5.03 -25.48 -1.79
N CYS A 157 -5.10 -25.32 -3.11
CA CYS A 157 -4.11 -25.79 -4.09
C CYS A 157 -4.17 -24.97 -5.39
N PRO A 158 -4.01 -23.62 -5.36
CA PRO A 158 -4.02 -22.83 -6.59
C PRO A 158 -2.73 -23.02 -7.41
N ASP A 159 -2.87 -22.87 -8.72
CA ASP A 159 -1.74 -22.88 -9.66
C ASP A 159 -0.97 -21.55 -9.67
N GLY A 160 -1.53 -20.50 -9.07
CA GLY A 160 -0.89 -19.19 -9.00
C GLY A 160 -1.34 -18.40 -7.78
N ILE A 161 -0.44 -17.53 -7.31
CA ILE A 161 -0.71 -16.58 -6.24
C ILE A 161 -0.24 -15.20 -6.66
N TRP A 162 -0.96 -14.17 -6.26
CA TRP A 162 -0.55 -12.79 -6.43
C TRP A 162 -0.72 -12.05 -5.11
N LYS A 163 0.09 -11.00 -4.92
CA LYS A 163 0.10 -10.20 -3.71
C LYS A 163 0.42 -8.76 -4.04
N ASP A 164 0.14 -7.88 -3.07
CA ASP A 164 0.67 -6.53 -3.03
C ASP A 164 0.24 -5.74 -4.28
N GLU A 165 -1.06 -5.73 -4.52
CA GLU A 165 -1.69 -5.12 -5.69
C GLU A 165 -1.62 -3.60 -5.59
N LEU A 166 -0.97 -2.97 -6.58
CA LEU A 166 -0.79 -1.54 -6.64
C LEU A 166 -1.85 -0.87 -7.51
N THR A 167 -2.51 0.13 -6.94
CA THR A 167 -3.35 1.08 -7.65
C THR A 167 -2.76 2.49 -7.52
N LEU A 168 -2.57 3.20 -8.63
CA LEU A 168 -2.08 4.58 -8.64
C LEU A 168 -3.23 5.58 -8.79
N PHE A 169 -3.23 6.60 -7.94
CA PHE A 169 -4.22 7.66 -7.92
C PHE A 169 -3.62 9.01 -8.31
N VAL A 170 -4.37 9.77 -9.11
CA VAL A 170 -4.05 11.16 -9.45
C VAL A 170 -5.15 12.09 -8.95
N PRO A 171 -4.81 13.15 -8.19
CA PRO A 171 -5.77 14.20 -7.85
C PRO A 171 -6.25 14.99 -9.07
N ARG A 172 -7.56 15.16 -9.20
CA ARG A 172 -8.22 16.00 -10.19
C ARG A 172 -9.43 16.69 -9.56
N GLY A 173 -9.25 17.95 -9.14
CA GLY A 173 -10.28 18.67 -8.40
C GLY A 173 -10.57 17.97 -7.07
N GLN A 174 -11.84 17.64 -6.82
CA GLN A 174 -12.30 16.91 -5.65
C GLN A 174 -12.25 15.37 -5.83
N PHE A 175 -11.74 14.90 -6.96
CA PHE A 175 -11.70 13.47 -7.28
C PHE A 175 -10.29 12.93 -7.28
N LEU A 176 -10.13 11.69 -6.85
CA LEU A 176 -8.94 10.89 -7.10
C LEU A 176 -9.24 9.92 -8.23
N LEU A 177 -8.45 9.97 -9.30
CA LEU A 177 -8.63 9.08 -10.45
C LEU A 177 -7.69 7.88 -10.35
N PRO A 178 -8.20 6.65 -10.35
CA PRO A 178 -7.38 5.43 -10.37
C PRO A 178 -6.83 5.18 -11.79
N VAL A 179 -5.64 5.71 -12.07
CA VAL A 179 -5.02 5.66 -13.40
C VAL A 179 -4.25 4.37 -13.67
N LEU A 180 -3.90 3.61 -12.65
CA LEU A 180 -3.36 2.24 -12.75
C LEU A 180 -4.09 1.42 -11.68
N GLN A 181 -4.58 0.22 -11.99
CA GLN A 181 -5.41 -0.54 -11.05
C GLN A 181 -4.93 -1.98 -10.89
N GLY A 182 -4.79 -2.42 -9.63
CA GLY A 182 -4.63 -3.83 -9.28
C GLY A 182 -3.38 -4.50 -9.84
N VAL A 183 -2.27 -3.77 -10.05
CA VAL A 183 -1.04 -4.41 -10.55
C VAL A 183 -0.43 -5.27 -9.45
N ALA A 184 -0.45 -6.59 -9.62
CA ALA A 184 0.19 -7.50 -8.67
C ALA A 184 1.71 -7.26 -8.64
N MET A 185 2.23 -6.68 -7.57
CA MET A 185 3.66 -6.39 -7.46
C MET A 185 4.50 -7.64 -7.15
N SER A 186 3.84 -8.74 -6.77
CA SER A 186 4.41 -10.07 -6.70
C SER A 186 3.44 -11.09 -7.30
N ARG A 187 3.92 -11.92 -8.23
CA ARG A 187 3.14 -13.02 -8.80
C ARG A 187 3.97 -14.29 -8.84
N SER A 188 3.40 -15.39 -8.40
CA SER A 188 4.01 -16.71 -8.50
C SER A 188 3.09 -17.65 -9.26
N GLU A 189 3.70 -18.52 -10.08
CA GLU A 189 2.99 -19.48 -10.93
C GLU A 189 3.67 -20.84 -10.81
N ALA A 190 2.88 -21.87 -10.51
CA ALA A 190 3.34 -23.24 -10.43
C ALA A 190 3.74 -23.74 -11.83
N ARG A 191 4.86 -24.45 -11.88
CA ARG A 191 5.34 -25.21 -13.04
C ARG A 191 5.10 -26.70 -12.85
N GLU A 192 5.15 -27.14 -11.61
CA GLU A 192 4.79 -28.48 -11.15
C GLU A 192 4.16 -28.37 -9.76
N GLY A 193 3.17 -29.22 -9.48
CA GLY A 193 2.42 -29.15 -8.23
C GLY A 193 1.51 -27.91 -8.16
N CYS A 194 1.20 -27.46 -6.95
CA CYS A 194 0.36 -26.29 -6.68
C CYS A 194 0.78 -25.64 -5.37
N PHE A 195 0.39 -24.38 -5.15
CA PHE A 195 0.63 -23.70 -3.88
C PHE A 195 -0.27 -24.29 -2.80
N GLY A 196 0.30 -24.90 -1.75
CA GLY A 196 -0.48 -25.47 -0.66
C GLY A 196 0.34 -26.45 0.18
N GLY A 197 -0.08 -26.69 1.43
CA GLY A 197 0.69 -27.49 2.39
C GLY A 197 0.92 -28.96 2.02
N SER A 198 0.26 -29.45 0.96
CA SER A 198 0.25 -30.86 0.56
C SER A 198 0.99 -31.16 -0.74
N SER A 199 1.70 -30.18 -1.34
CA SER A 199 2.40 -30.38 -2.62
C SER A 199 3.92 -30.52 -2.43
N PRO A 200 4.46 -31.74 -2.21
CA PRO A 200 5.89 -31.95 -2.00
C PRO A 200 6.73 -31.72 -3.27
N THR A 201 6.08 -31.62 -4.43
CA THR A 201 6.71 -31.44 -5.75
C THR A 201 6.60 -30.01 -6.27
N LEU A 202 6.17 -29.04 -5.43
CA LEU A 202 5.95 -27.67 -5.88
C LEU A 202 7.24 -27.04 -6.45
N ILE A 203 7.22 -26.79 -7.75
CA ILE A 203 8.19 -25.97 -8.47
C ILE A 203 7.43 -24.77 -9.00
N TYR A 204 7.93 -23.56 -8.76
CA TYR A 204 7.26 -22.34 -9.21
C TYR A 204 8.24 -21.28 -9.66
N ASP A 205 7.76 -20.41 -10.55
CA ASP A 205 8.44 -19.15 -10.86
C ASP A 205 7.78 -18.04 -10.04
N GLU A 206 8.58 -17.19 -9.40
CA GLU A 206 8.15 -15.97 -8.72
C GLU A 206 8.69 -14.76 -9.47
N ALA A 207 7.80 -13.83 -9.80
CA ALA A 207 8.11 -12.53 -10.35
C ALA A 207 7.85 -11.44 -9.32
N LYS A 208 8.90 -10.69 -8.96
CA LYS A 208 8.81 -9.46 -8.16
C LYS A 208 8.97 -8.25 -9.05
N LEU A 209 8.02 -7.32 -8.96
CA LEU A 209 7.91 -6.19 -9.88
C LEU A 209 8.44 -4.89 -9.26
N ALA A 210 8.96 -4.02 -10.13
CA ALA A 210 9.25 -2.63 -9.83
C ALA A 210 8.74 -1.74 -10.96
N ILE A 211 8.09 -0.63 -10.62
CA ILE A 211 7.59 0.35 -11.58
C ILE A 211 8.52 1.54 -11.62
N ALA A 212 8.92 1.93 -12.83
CA ALA A 212 9.67 3.13 -13.10
C ALA A 212 8.89 4.05 -14.06
N ILE A 213 9.16 5.35 -13.95
CA ILE A 213 8.65 6.35 -14.90
C ILE A 213 9.56 6.35 -16.14
N ASP A 214 8.98 6.15 -17.31
CA ASP A 214 9.70 6.21 -18.59
C ASP A 214 9.81 7.67 -19.08
N LYS A 215 10.68 7.90 -20.06
CA LYS A 215 10.81 9.18 -20.77
C LYS A 215 9.76 9.34 -21.86
N ALA A 216 9.25 8.23 -22.40
CA ALA A 216 8.14 8.26 -23.35
C ALA A 216 6.87 8.80 -22.69
N VAL A 217 6.04 9.50 -23.46
CA VAL A 217 4.80 10.13 -22.97
C VAL A 217 3.65 9.73 -23.88
N SER A 218 2.56 9.28 -23.28
CA SER A 218 1.29 8.96 -23.94
C SER A 218 0.17 9.77 -23.29
N HIS A 219 -0.65 10.45 -24.09
CA HIS A 219 -1.79 11.25 -23.60
C HIS A 219 -1.43 12.23 -22.45
N GLY A 220 -0.22 12.80 -22.51
CA GLY A 220 0.27 13.79 -21.55
C GLY A 220 0.89 13.21 -20.28
N TYR A 221 0.84 11.89 -20.06
CA TYR A 221 1.51 11.22 -18.94
C TYR A 221 2.68 10.38 -19.44
N ALA A 222 3.74 10.32 -18.64
CA ALA A 222 4.86 9.43 -18.85
C ALA A 222 4.40 7.97 -18.86
N ASP A 223 4.91 7.17 -19.78
CA ASP A 223 4.69 5.73 -19.80
C ASP A 223 5.29 5.09 -18.53
N LEU A 224 4.76 3.95 -18.12
CA LEU A 224 5.31 3.19 -16.99
C LEU A 224 6.11 1.99 -17.50
N LEU A 225 7.34 1.87 -17.02
CA LEU A 225 8.18 0.70 -17.23
C LEU A 225 8.05 -0.26 -16.04
N VAL A 226 7.45 -1.42 -16.29
CA VAL A 226 7.34 -2.51 -15.30
C VAL A 226 8.51 -3.46 -15.50
N ASN A 227 9.37 -3.58 -14.50
CA ASN A 227 10.50 -4.49 -14.49
C ASN A 227 10.16 -5.69 -13.61
N ALA A 228 10.26 -6.90 -14.17
CA ALA A 228 10.09 -8.14 -13.44
C ALA A 228 11.46 -8.77 -13.17
N ARG A 229 11.75 -9.10 -11.91
CA ARG A 229 12.81 -10.03 -11.55
C ARG A 229 12.18 -11.39 -11.28
N ILE A 230 12.55 -12.38 -12.08
CA ILE A 230 11.97 -13.72 -12.05
C ILE A 230 12.98 -14.69 -11.49
N VAL A 231 12.58 -15.46 -10.49
CA VAL A 231 13.36 -16.55 -9.89
C VAL A 231 12.54 -17.84 -9.90
N ARG A 232 13.22 -18.98 -9.99
CA ARG A 232 12.60 -20.29 -9.82
C ARG A 232 12.92 -20.85 -8.45
N SER A 233 11.93 -21.44 -7.82
CA SER A 233 12.05 -22.15 -6.55
C SER A 233 11.68 -23.62 -6.74
N GLU A 234 12.39 -24.52 -6.04
CA GLU A 234 12.19 -25.97 -6.08
C GLU A 234 12.11 -26.52 -4.65
N PRO A 235 11.55 -27.74 -4.44
CA PRO A 235 11.50 -28.34 -3.11
C PRO A 235 12.90 -28.45 -2.47
N GLY A 236 13.06 -27.90 -1.27
CA GLY A 236 14.33 -27.88 -0.55
C GLY A 236 15.39 -26.91 -1.09
N LYS A 237 15.04 -26.03 -2.04
CA LYS A 237 15.92 -24.98 -2.59
C LYS A 237 15.16 -23.69 -2.85
N ASP A 238 15.49 -22.64 -2.11
CA ASP A 238 14.79 -21.35 -2.20
C ASP A 238 14.98 -20.63 -3.54
N ILE A 239 16.15 -20.77 -4.19
CA ILE A 239 16.41 -20.21 -5.53
C ILE A 239 17.24 -21.20 -6.33
N VAL A 240 16.75 -21.57 -7.51
CA VAL A 240 17.46 -22.42 -8.46
C VAL A 240 17.81 -21.62 -9.71
N GLY A 241 19.10 -21.58 -10.03
CA GLY A 241 19.62 -20.90 -11.22
C GLY A 241 19.80 -19.39 -11.06
N LYS A 242 19.98 -18.70 -12.19
CA LYS A 242 20.11 -17.23 -12.24
C LYS A 242 18.74 -16.60 -12.40
N ALA A 243 18.52 -15.49 -11.70
CA ALA A 243 17.33 -14.67 -11.91
C ALA A 243 17.28 -14.18 -13.37
N SER A 244 16.10 -14.28 -13.98
CA SER A 244 15.81 -13.63 -15.26
C SER A 244 15.21 -12.25 -15.02
N ALA A 245 15.34 -11.37 -16.01
CA ALA A 245 14.75 -10.03 -15.99
C ALA A 245 13.91 -9.82 -17.25
N GLU A 246 12.65 -9.46 -17.05
CA GLU A 246 11.72 -9.14 -18.13
C GLU A 246 11.13 -7.74 -17.92
N ARG A 247 10.58 -7.17 -19.00
CA ARG A 247 10.03 -5.80 -18.97
C ARG A 247 8.75 -5.71 -19.78
N ALA A 248 7.83 -4.90 -19.29
CA ALA A 248 6.63 -4.49 -20.00
C ALA A 248 6.47 -2.97 -19.88
N VAL A 249 5.85 -2.37 -20.88
CA VAL A 249 5.51 -0.94 -20.88
C VAL A 249 3.99 -0.81 -20.79
N LEU A 250 3.55 0.04 -19.89
CA LEU A 250 2.15 0.48 -19.81
C LEU A 250 2.04 1.90 -20.34
N ARG A 251 1.15 2.11 -21.30
CA ARG A 251 0.86 3.44 -21.86
C ARG A 251 -0.42 3.98 -21.27
N PHE A 252 -0.43 5.26 -20.94
CA PHE A 252 -1.66 5.94 -20.56
C PHE A 252 -2.53 6.13 -21.81
N ASP A 253 -3.78 5.66 -21.78
CA ASP A 253 -4.73 5.75 -22.89
C ASP A 253 -5.61 7.02 -22.84
N GLY A 254 -5.37 7.89 -21.86
CA GLY A 254 -6.20 9.07 -21.56
C GLY A 254 -7.08 8.88 -20.32
N GLN A 255 -7.29 7.64 -19.89
CA GLN A 255 -8.05 7.29 -18.69
C GLN A 255 -7.22 6.44 -17.72
N GLN A 256 -6.53 5.41 -18.22
CA GLN A 256 -5.76 4.46 -17.43
C GLN A 256 -4.53 3.92 -18.18
N TYR A 257 -3.62 3.29 -17.46
CA TYR A 257 -2.45 2.62 -18.01
C TYR A 257 -2.82 1.24 -18.57
N ARG A 258 -2.46 0.98 -19.83
CA ARG A 258 -2.72 -0.26 -20.56
C ARG A 258 -1.44 -0.90 -21.08
N PRO A 259 -1.33 -2.23 -21.08
CA PRO A 259 -0.18 -2.91 -21.68
C PRO A 259 -0.16 -2.72 -23.20
N ILE A 260 1.01 -2.48 -23.78
CA ILE A 260 1.17 -2.25 -25.23
C ILE A 260 1.25 -3.54 -26.08
N LYS A 261 1.46 -4.68 -25.41
CA LYS A 261 1.65 -6.00 -26.00
C LYS A 261 0.82 -7.00 -25.20
N GLN A 262 0.75 -8.24 -25.68
CA GLN A 262 0.21 -9.33 -24.89
C GLN A 262 0.85 -9.34 -23.49
N LYS A 263 0.00 -9.40 -22.46
CA LYS A 263 0.44 -9.39 -21.06
C LYS A 263 1.34 -10.61 -20.81
N PRO A 264 2.59 -10.43 -20.34
CA PRO A 264 3.38 -11.56 -19.88
C PRO A 264 2.70 -12.19 -18.66
N TRP A 265 2.99 -13.47 -18.38
CA TRP A 265 2.35 -14.21 -17.28
C TRP A 265 2.48 -13.50 -15.94
N TRP A 266 3.53 -12.72 -15.69
CA TRP A 266 3.74 -12.03 -14.42
C TRP A 266 2.98 -10.70 -14.29
N LEU A 267 2.41 -10.16 -15.38
CA LEU A 267 1.70 -8.88 -15.39
C LEU A 267 0.20 -9.10 -15.24
N LEU A 268 -0.24 -9.25 -13.99
CA LEU A 268 -1.66 -9.15 -13.62
C LEU A 268 -1.98 -7.68 -13.31
N LEU A 269 -3.06 -7.16 -13.88
CA LEU A 269 -3.64 -5.86 -13.54
C LEU A 269 -5.13 -5.86 -13.82
N HIS A 270 -5.90 -5.10 -13.05
CA HIS A 270 -7.32 -4.88 -13.29
C HIS A 270 -7.50 -3.87 -14.42
N SER A 271 -8.54 -4.10 -15.21
CA SER A 271 -8.94 -3.30 -16.36
C SER A 271 -10.35 -2.83 -16.10
N LEU A 272 -10.67 -1.56 -16.39
CA LEU A 272 -12.06 -1.07 -16.35
C LEU A 272 -13.00 -1.75 -17.37
N GLU A 273 -12.50 -2.71 -18.14
CA GLU A 273 -13.29 -3.62 -18.97
C GLU A 273 -13.08 -5.04 -18.42
N GLU A 274 -13.97 -5.43 -17.51
CA GLU A 274 -14.48 -6.79 -17.28
C GLU A 274 -15.85 -6.69 -16.60
#